data_AF-A0A3B9KMC0-F1
#
_entry.id   AF-A0A3B9KMC0-F1
#
_cell.length_a   1.000
_cell.length_b   1.000
_cell.length_c   1.000
_cell.angle_alpha   90.00
_cell.angle_beta   90.00
_cell.angle_gamma   90.00
#
_symmetry.space_group_name_H-M   'P 1'
#
loop_
_entity.id
_entity.type
_entity.pdbx_description
1 polymer ?
#
loop_
_entity_poly.entity_id
_entity_poly.type
_entity_poly.pdbx_seq_one_letter_code
_entity_poly.pdbx_strand_id
1 'polypeptide(L)'
;DIPILNTRYILQDFTSPFEDLPHLDLLHLTRRIWRARLEQCNLSNIEQQILQLQRDGDEVPGYLVPEYYAQYLRDGNAEPLRGIFYHNEQDVLSLAALFALFADILHDPSAWENGSSQDLTALGRLLECMGEIDGAVNLYQRGARAADSPAKKLEPLLAQAKLHKRHRKFDWAVPLWEQAAAEGSLEAMEELAKYYEHRARQLEKALDYTNQALRLLETIPDSALRTQAFLYRQQRLMAKLQRHQAHGDQASAKD
;
A
#
# COMPACT_ATOMS: atom_id res chain seq x y z
N ASP A 1 -9.38 -1.80 23.68
CA ASP A 1 -10.28 -1.98 24.85
C ASP A 1 -10.39 -0.79 25.80
N ILE A 2 -9.54 0.24 25.71
CA ILE A 2 -9.62 1.43 26.60
C ILE A 2 -11.03 2.04 26.70
N PRO A 3 -11.82 2.20 25.61
CA PRO A 3 -13.18 2.75 25.73
C PRO A 3 -14.12 1.92 26.62
N ILE A 4 -14.02 0.59 26.56
CA ILE A 4 -14.84 -0.32 27.38
C ILE A 4 -14.38 -0.26 28.84
N LEU A 5 -13.07 -0.25 29.08
CA LEU A 5 -12.51 -0.10 30.41
C LEU A 5 -12.94 1.24 31.02
N ASN A 6 -12.78 2.36 30.31
CA ASN A 6 -13.22 3.68 30.78
C ASN A 6 -14.70 3.68 31.15
N THR A 7 -15.55 3.08 30.32
CA THR A 7 -16.99 2.94 30.62
C THR A 7 -17.22 2.19 31.94
N ARG A 8 -16.47 1.11 32.19
CA ARG A 8 -16.57 0.34 33.45
C ARG A 8 -16.08 1.12 34.66
N TYR A 9 -15.00 1.89 34.54
CA TYR A 9 -14.50 2.76 35.60
C TYR A 9 -15.55 3.82 35.96
N ILE A 10 -16.14 4.48 34.96
CA ILE A 10 -17.21 5.47 35.14
C ILE A 10 -18.42 4.84 35.83
N LEU A 11 -18.87 3.66 35.40
CA LEU A 11 -20.04 2.98 36.00
C LEU A 11 -19.81 2.54 37.45
N GLN A 12 -18.55 2.43 37.89
CA GLN A 12 -18.16 2.08 39.26
C GLN A 12 -17.72 3.31 40.07
N ASP A 13 -17.95 4.53 39.57
CA ASP A 13 -17.49 5.79 40.18
C ASP A 13 -15.97 5.81 40.48
N PHE A 14 -15.18 5.14 39.65
CA PHE A 14 -13.71 5.18 39.71
C PHE A 14 -13.13 6.10 38.65
N THR A 15 -12.06 6.82 39.01
CA THR A 15 -11.25 7.57 38.05
C THR A 15 -10.52 6.59 37.13
N SER A 16 -10.65 6.77 35.82
CA SER A 16 -9.94 5.92 34.87
C SER A 16 -8.45 6.28 34.84
N PRO A 17 -7.53 5.31 35.02
CA PRO A 17 -6.09 5.55 34.89
C PRO A 17 -5.65 5.68 33.42
N PHE A 18 -6.55 5.50 32.45
CA PHE A 18 -6.20 5.41 31.03
C PHE A 18 -6.45 6.70 30.25
N GLU A 19 -7.07 7.73 30.84
CA GLU A 19 -7.44 8.96 30.13
C GLU A 19 -6.23 9.73 29.58
N ASP A 20 -5.12 9.72 30.31
CA ASP A 20 -3.89 10.45 29.94
C ASP A 20 -2.85 9.58 29.21
N LEU A 21 -3.15 8.31 28.95
CA LEU A 21 -2.17 7.41 28.33
C LEU A 21 -2.21 7.52 26.79
N PRO A 22 -1.05 7.64 26.12
CA PRO A 22 -1.00 7.59 24.68
C PRO A 22 -1.49 6.22 24.18
N HIS A 23 -2.49 6.23 23.30
CA HIS A 23 -3.02 5.01 22.71
C HIS A 23 -2.43 4.78 21.31
N LEU A 24 -1.72 3.66 21.15
CA LEU A 24 -1.28 3.19 19.84
C LEU A 24 -2.19 2.08 19.34
N ASP A 25 -2.83 2.31 18.20
CA ASP A 25 -3.62 1.30 17.51
C ASP A 25 -2.75 0.49 16.53
N LEU A 26 -2.35 -0.70 16.96
CA LEU A 26 -1.58 -1.64 16.15
C LEU A 26 -2.37 -2.23 14.98
N LEU A 27 -3.69 -2.29 15.05
CA LEU A 27 -4.53 -2.82 13.99
C LEU A 27 -4.48 -1.90 12.76
N HIS A 28 -4.45 -0.58 12.99
CA HIS A 28 -4.27 0.39 11.92
C HIS A 28 -2.93 0.22 11.18
N LEU A 29 -1.82 0.07 11.91
CA LEU A 29 -0.50 -0.16 11.30
C LEU A 29 -0.43 -1.51 10.59
N THR A 30 -0.97 -2.55 11.22
CA THR A 30 -1.05 -3.91 10.68
C THR A 30 -1.78 -3.93 9.34
N ARG A 31 -2.95 -3.31 9.27
CA ARG A 31 -3.73 -3.22 8.02
C ARG A 31 -2.99 -2.40 6.96
N ARG A 32 -2.24 -1.38 7.37
CA ARG A 32 -1.49 -0.55 6.43
C ARG A 32 -0.38 -1.31 5.74
N ILE A 33 0.28 -2.25 6.43
CA ILE A 33 1.42 -3.02 5.89
C ILE A 33 0.97 -4.34 5.24
N TRP A 34 0.08 -5.11 5.87
CA TRP A 34 -0.16 -6.50 5.45
C TRP A 34 -1.50 -6.77 4.77
N ARG A 35 -2.45 -5.80 4.72
CA ARG A 35 -3.79 -6.05 4.15
C ARG A 35 -3.77 -6.51 2.70
N ALA A 36 -2.82 -6.00 1.91
CA ALA A 36 -2.69 -6.38 0.50
C ALA A 36 -2.31 -7.85 0.32
N ARG A 37 -1.55 -8.43 1.26
CA ARG A 37 -1.12 -9.84 1.23
C ARG A 37 -2.09 -10.76 1.96
N LEU A 38 -2.57 -10.36 3.14
CA LEU A 38 -3.31 -11.23 4.06
C LEU A 38 -4.83 -11.20 3.91
N GLU A 39 -5.38 -10.21 3.20
CA GLU A 39 -6.82 -9.87 3.09
C GLU A 39 -7.51 -9.53 4.43
N GLN A 40 -7.35 -10.38 5.44
CA GLN A 40 -7.83 -10.24 6.81
C GLN A 40 -6.66 -10.02 7.77
N CYS A 41 -6.71 -8.95 8.56
CA CYS A 41 -5.69 -8.62 9.56
C CYS A 41 -6.24 -8.76 10.98
N ASN A 42 -6.94 -9.86 11.27
CA ASN A 42 -7.30 -10.21 12.65
C ASN A 42 -6.06 -10.79 13.37
N LEU A 43 -6.05 -10.75 14.71
CA LEU A 43 -4.87 -11.12 15.50
C LEU A 43 -4.42 -12.56 15.22
N SER A 44 -5.35 -13.51 15.15
CA SER A 44 -5.06 -14.91 14.85
C SER A 44 -4.34 -15.10 13.51
N ASN A 45 -4.75 -14.38 12.45
CA ASN A 45 -4.07 -14.45 11.16
C ASN A 45 -2.69 -13.79 11.20
N ILE A 46 -2.52 -12.71 11.97
CA ILE A 46 -1.21 -12.07 12.17
C ILE A 46 -0.26 -12.98 12.93
N GLU A 47 -0.73 -13.65 13.95
CA GLU A 47 0.07 -14.63 14.70
C GLU A 47 0.60 -15.72 13.79
N GLN A 48 -0.27 -16.33 12.98
CA GLN A 48 0.13 -17.42 12.11
C GLN A 48 1.03 -16.96 10.96
N GLN A 49 0.67 -15.86 10.29
CA GLN A 49 1.31 -15.46 9.03
C GLN A 49 2.51 -14.53 9.21
N ILE A 50 2.57 -13.80 10.33
CA ILE A 50 3.61 -12.80 10.60
C ILE A 50 4.48 -13.24 11.78
N LEU A 51 3.88 -13.55 12.93
CA LEU A 51 4.63 -13.92 14.14
C LEU A 51 5.04 -15.40 14.18
N GLN A 52 4.48 -16.21 13.27
CA GLN A 52 4.67 -17.67 13.20
C GLN A 52 4.36 -18.39 14.52
N LEU A 53 3.37 -17.88 15.27
CA LEU A 53 2.91 -18.44 16.53
C LEU A 53 1.80 -19.47 16.27
N GLN A 54 1.85 -20.58 17.00
CA GLN A 54 0.77 -21.56 17.08
C GLN A 54 0.21 -21.55 18.50
N ARG A 55 -1.11 -21.35 18.62
CA ARG A 55 -1.81 -21.43 19.91
C ARG A 55 -2.18 -22.88 20.21
N ASP A 56 -2.13 -23.24 21.49
CA ASP A 56 -2.61 -24.54 21.97
C ASP A 56 -4.15 -24.64 21.92
N GLY A 57 -4.68 -25.85 21.72
CA GLY A 57 -6.10 -26.14 21.48
C GLY A 57 -7.06 -25.98 22.67
N ASP A 58 -6.57 -25.48 23.81
CA ASP A 58 -7.34 -25.20 25.03
C ASP A 58 -8.04 -23.83 25.01
N GLU A 59 -7.96 -23.12 23.89
CA GLU A 59 -8.48 -21.76 23.73
C GLU A 59 -10.00 -21.72 23.59
N VAL A 60 -10.64 -20.80 24.34
CA VAL A 60 -12.05 -20.49 24.18
C VAL A 60 -12.23 -19.56 22.96
N PRO A 61 -13.13 -19.89 22.02
CA PRO A 61 -13.49 -18.95 20.95
C PRO A 61 -13.96 -17.60 21.52
N GLY A 62 -13.37 -16.50 21.08
CA GLY A 62 -13.63 -15.16 21.64
C GLY A 62 -15.11 -14.75 21.67
N TYR A 63 -15.93 -15.26 20.75
CA TYR A 63 -17.38 -14.98 20.73
C TYR A 63 -18.15 -15.66 21.87
N LEU A 64 -17.60 -16.68 22.52
CA LEU A 64 -18.19 -17.36 23.69
C LEU A 64 -17.85 -16.67 25.03
N VAL A 65 -16.87 -15.76 25.03
CA VAL A 65 -16.43 -15.03 26.25
C VAL A 65 -17.61 -14.38 27.00
N PRO A 66 -18.56 -13.67 26.36
CA PRO A 66 -19.69 -13.08 27.07
C PRO A 66 -20.62 -14.11 27.72
N GLU A 67 -20.82 -15.26 27.06
CA GLU A 67 -21.70 -16.32 27.54
C GLU A 67 -21.11 -17.00 28.78
N TYR A 68 -19.82 -17.36 28.73
CA TYR A 68 -19.12 -17.94 29.88
C TYR A 68 -18.99 -16.97 31.05
N TYR A 69 -18.77 -15.68 30.78
CA TYR A 69 -18.78 -14.69 31.85
C TYR A 69 -20.17 -14.54 32.49
N ALA A 70 -21.25 -14.53 31.69
CA ALA A 70 -22.61 -14.49 32.21
C ALA A 70 -22.99 -15.76 32.98
N GLN A 71 -22.48 -16.93 32.57
CA GLN A 71 -22.64 -18.18 33.32
C GLN A 71 -21.99 -18.08 34.69
N TYR A 72 -20.73 -17.67 34.76
CA TYR A 72 -20.00 -17.46 36.00
C TYR A 72 -20.75 -16.55 36.99
N LEU A 73 -21.33 -15.45 36.49
CA LEU A 73 -22.13 -14.56 37.34
C LEU A 73 -23.41 -15.20 37.91
N ARG A 74 -23.94 -16.25 37.27
CA ARG A 74 -25.17 -16.95 37.71
C ARG A 74 -24.88 -18.10 38.66
N ASP A 75 -23.93 -18.96 38.33
CA ASP A 75 -23.67 -20.21 39.06
C ASP A 75 -22.42 -20.16 39.96
N GLY A 76 -21.59 -19.12 39.83
CA GLY A 76 -20.34 -18.96 40.57
C GLY A 76 -19.21 -19.88 40.11
N ASN A 77 -19.41 -20.69 39.06
CA ASN A 77 -18.41 -21.62 38.57
C ASN A 77 -17.38 -20.89 37.68
N ALA A 78 -16.15 -20.75 38.20
CA ALA A 78 -15.07 -20.06 37.49
C ALA A 78 -14.29 -20.94 36.51
N GLU A 79 -14.57 -22.24 36.42
CA GLU A 79 -13.82 -23.17 35.56
C GLU A 79 -13.75 -22.70 34.09
N PRO A 80 -14.85 -22.24 33.45
CA PRO A 80 -14.81 -21.72 32.07
C PRO A 80 -13.98 -20.44 31.91
N LEU A 81 -13.74 -19.68 32.98
CA LEU A 81 -12.94 -18.45 32.92
C LEU A 81 -11.46 -18.73 32.68
N ARG A 82 -10.96 -19.94 33.00
CA ARG A 82 -9.56 -20.32 32.77
C ARG A 82 -9.16 -20.12 31.31
N GLY A 83 -10.01 -20.58 30.38
CA GLY A 83 -9.76 -20.45 28.95
C GLY A 83 -9.84 -19.00 28.45
N ILE A 84 -10.67 -18.17 29.10
CA ILE A 84 -10.77 -16.73 28.80
C ILE A 84 -9.49 -16.00 29.22
N PHE A 85 -8.97 -16.30 30.41
CA PHE A 85 -7.71 -15.71 30.88
C PHE A 85 -6.53 -16.14 29.99
N TYR A 86 -6.48 -17.42 29.61
CA TYR A 86 -5.46 -17.91 28.68
C TYR A 86 -5.54 -17.19 27.32
N HIS A 87 -6.74 -17.06 26.74
CA HIS A 87 -6.94 -16.30 25.50
C HIS A 87 -6.45 -14.85 25.64
N ASN A 88 -6.81 -14.17 26.72
CA ASN A 88 -6.39 -12.78 26.95
C ASN A 88 -4.88 -12.64 27.15
N GLU A 89 -4.25 -13.58 27.85
CA GLU A 89 -2.80 -13.64 28.03
C GLU A 89 -2.10 -13.75 26.66
N GLN A 90 -2.53 -14.69 25.81
CA GLN A 90 -1.97 -14.85 24.47
C GLN A 90 -2.18 -13.61 23.60
N ASP A 91 -3.37 -13.00 23.64
CA ASP A 91 -3.65 -11.76 22.91
C ASP A 91 -2.69 -10.63 23.31
N VAL A 92 -2.47 -10.43 24.62
CA VAL A 92 -1.57 -9.39 25.13
C VAL A 92 -0.12 -9.66 24.74
N LEU A 93 0.34 -10.92 24.84
CA LEU A 93 1.69 -11.32 24.43
C LEU A 93 1.90 -11.12 22.92
N SER A 94 0.92 -11.47 22.10
CA SER A 94 0.99 -11.30 20.65
C SER A 94 0.96 -9.83 20.24
N LEU A 95 0.19 -8.99 20.92
CA LEU A 95 0.23 -7.54 20.69
C LEU A 95 1.58 -6.94 21.10
N ALA A 96 2.19 -7.41 22.19
CA ALA A 96 3.53 -6.98 22.60
C ALA A 96 4.61 -7.41 21.60
N ALA A 97 4.54 -8.66 21.11
CA ALA A 97 5.44 -9.16 20.07
C ALA A 97 5.28 -8.40 18.75
N LEU A 98 4.04 -8.11 18.35
CA LEU A 98 3.74 -7.32 17.17
C LEU A 98 4.23 -5.87 17.30
N PHE A 99 4.11 -5.27 18.49
CA PHE A 99 4.67 -3.96 18.78
C PHE A 99 6.19 -3.96 18.64
N ALA A 100 6.88 -4.95 19.22
CA ALA A 100 8.33 -5.09 19.10
C ALA A 100 8.75 -5.23 17.63
N LEU A 101 8.04 -6.07 16.86
CA LEU A 101 8.27 -6.22 15.42
C LEU A 101 8.13 -4.87 14.69
N PHE A 102 7.10 -4.07 14.97
CA PHE A 102 6.99 -2.74 14.38
C PHE A 102 8.11 -1.80 14.79
N ALA A 103 8.52 -1.83 16.05
CA ALA A 103 9.64 -1.03 16.53
C ALA A 103 10.91 -1.36 15.75
N ASP A 104 11.21 -2.66 15.55
CA ASP A 104 12.36 -3.11 14.78
C ASP A 104 12.26 -2.71 13.30
N ILE A 105 11.12 -2.96 12.66
CA ILE A 105 10.88 -2.61 11.25
C ILE A 105 10.99 -1.11 11.02
N LEU A 106 10.50 -0.28 11.93
CA LEU A 106 10.53 1.18 11.77
C LEU A 106 11.87 1.79 12.19
N HIS A 107 12.61 1.13 13.07
CA HIS A 107 13.96 1.54 13.45
C HIS A 107 14.96 1.29 12.33
N ASP A 108 14.95 0.10 11.72
CA ASP A 108 15.74 -0.21 10.53
C ASP A 108 14.89 -0.94 9.47
N PRO A 109 14.17 -0.17 8.63
CA PRO A 109 13.36 -0.75 7.55
C PRO A 109 14.19 -1.52 6.51
N SER A 110 15.49 -1.22 6.40
CA SER A 110 16.36 -1.86 5.43
C SER A 110 16.79 -3.26 5.87
N ALA A 111 16.91 -3.49 7.18
CA ALA A 111 17.21 -4.79 7.77
C ALA A 111 16.02 -5.75 7.79
N TRP A 112 14.79 -5.29 7.58
CA TRP A 112 13.63 -6.17 7.58
C TRP A 112 13.66 -7.13 6.39
N GLU A 113 14.04 -8.39 6.63
CA GLU A 113 14.07 -9.45 5.62
C GLU A 113 12.65 -9.93 5.28
N ASN A 114 12.06 -9.35 4.24
CA ASN A 114 10.74 -9.73 3.73
C ASN A 114 10.79 -9.90 2.20
N GLY A 115 10.27 -11.04 1.72
CA GLY A 115 10.20 -11.38 0.29
C GLY A 115 8.88 -11.01 -0.40
N SER A 116 7.94 -10.36 0.29
CA SER A 116 6.67 -9.93 -0.26
C SER A 116 6.79 -8.55 -0.90
N SER A 117 6.59 -8.47 -2.23
CA SER A 117 6.50 -7.18 -2.94
C SER A 117 5.47 -6.24 -2.31
N GLN A 118 4.32 -6.79 -1.89
CA GLN A 118 3.20 -6.01 -1.36
C GLN A 118 3.55 -5.41 0.00
N ASP A 119 4.16 -6.19 0.89
CA ASP A 119 4.55 -5.73 2.24
C ASP A 119 5.62 -4.64 2.16
N LEU A 120 6.64 -4.85 1.33
CA LEU A 120 7.71 -3.89 1.10
C LEU A 120 7.16 -2.58 0.50
N THR A 121 6.25 -2.69 -0.46
CA THR A 121 5.60 -1.51 -1.07
C THR A 121 4.73 -0.76 -0.07
N ALA A 122 3.99 -1.48 0.78
CA ALA A 122 3.14 -0.91 1.81
C ALA A 122 3.96 -0.20 2.90
N LEU A 123 5.07 -0.78 3.34
CA LEU A 123 6.01 -0.13 4.25
C LEU A 123 6.68 1.09 3.59
N GLY A 124 7.04 1.00 2.31
CA GLY A 124 7.56 2.13 1.53
C GLY A 124 6.61 3.33 1.54
N ARG A 125 5.30 3.10 1.38
CA ARG A 125 4.27 4.14 1.50
C ARG A 125 4.14 4.69 2.91
N LEU A 126 4.38 3.88 3.94
CA LEU A 126 4.41 4.35 5.32
C LEU A 126 5.60 5.30 5.54
N LEU A 127 6.81 4.90 5.14
CA LEU A 127 8.00 5.76 5.21
C LEU A 127 7.82 7.05 4.41
N GLU A 128 7.25 6.97 3.21
CA GLU A 128 6.97 8.15 2.38
C GLU A 128 6.06 9.16 3.11
N CYS A 129 5.04 8.69 3.81
CA CYS A 129 4.15 9.55 4.59
C CYS A 129 4.83 10.17 5.82
N MET A 130 5.86 9.51 6.36
CA MET A 130 6.67 10.05 7.47
C MET A 130 7.77 11.01 6.98
N GLY A 131 7.97 11.12 5.66
CA GLY A 131 9.01 11.97 5.06
C GLY A 131 10.35 11.25 4.83
N GLU A 132 10.43 9.94 5.12
CA GLU A 132 11.63 9.12 4.95
C GLU A 132 11.77 8.67 3.48
N ILE A 133 12.21 9.60 2.63
CA ILE A 133 12.21 9.43 1.17
C ILE A 133 13.16 8.33 0.71
N ASP A 134 14.39 8.30 1.23
CA ASP A 134 15.40 7.34 0.78
C ASP A 134 15.05 5.91 1.22
N GLY A 135 14.53 5.76 2.43
CA GLY A 135 13.97 4.50 2.92
C GLY A 135 12.81 4.01 2.06
N ALA A 136 11.88 4.89 1.70
CA ALA A 136 10.77 4.54 0.81
C ALA A 136 11.25 4.07 -0.56
N VAL A 137 12.21 4.78 -1.17
CA VAL A 137 12.81 4.40 -2.46
C VAL A 137 13.48 3.03 -2.37
N ASN A 138 14.25 2.76 -1.31
CA ASN A 138 14.89 1.47 -1.10
C ASN A 138 13.85 0.33 -1.04
N LEU A 139 12.78 0.52 -0.27
CA LEU A 139 11.72 -0.47 -0.13
C LEU A 139 10.95 -0.70 -1.44
N TYR A 140 10.66 0.35 -2.22
CA TYR A 140 10.05 0.17 -3.54
C TYR A 140 10.95 -0.62 -4.50
N GLN A 141 12.26 -0.35 -4.51
CA GLN A 141 13.20 -1.12 -5.33
C GLN A 141 13.25 -2.58 -4.92
N ARG A 142 13.28 -2.87 -3.61
CA ARG A 142 13.22 -4.24 -3.08
C ARG A 142 11.89 -4.90 -3.45
N GLY A 143 10.78 -4.20 -3.32
CA GLY A 143 9.45 -4.69 -3.69
C GLY A 143 9.37 -5.08 -5.16
N ALA A 144 9.87 -4.22 -6.05
CA ALA A 144 9.91 -4.51 -7.49
C ALA A 144 10.79 -5.72 -7.83
N ARG A 145 11.89 -5.96 -7.10
CA ARG A 145 12.75 -7.14 -7.26
C ARG A 145 12.12 -8.42 -6.71
N ALA A 146 11.33 -8.30 -5.64
CA ALA A 146 10.64 -9.40 -4.99
C ALA A 146 9.33 -9.80 -5.66
N ALA A 147 8.89 -9.06 -6.69
CA ALA A 147 7.65 -9.34 -7.40
C ALA A 147 7.72 -10.64 -8.21
N ASP A 148 6.76 -11.53 -7.98
CA ASP A 148 6.60 -12.83 -8.66
C ASP A 148 5.74 -12.76 -9.93
N SER A 149 5.16 -11.59 -10.21
CA SER A 149 4.23 -11.37 -11.31
C SER A 149 4.30 -9.93 -11.81
N PRO A 150 4.00 -9.68 -13.10
CA PRO A 150 3.94 -8.32 -13.65
C PRO A 150 3.04 -7.38 -12.83
N ALA A 151 1.87 -7.87 -12.42
CA ALA A 151 0.91 -7.10 -11.63
C ALA A 151 1.50 -6.60 -10.29
N LYS A 152 2.21 -7.47 -9.56
CA LYS A 152 2.86 -7.09 -8.29
C LYS A 152 4.12 -6.25 -8.47
N LYS A 153 4.70 -6.20 -9.67
CA LYS A 153 5.86 -5.37 -10.00
C LYS A 153 5.45 -3.95 -10.35
N LEU A 154 4.27 -3.77 -10.95
CA LEU A 154 3.74 -2.45 -11.32
C LEU A 154 3.58 -1.52 -10.11
N GLU A 155 3.05 -2.05 -9.00
CA GLU A 155 2.73 -1.24 -7.82
C GLU A 155 3.94 -0.50 -7.22
N PRO A 156 5.08 -1.16 -6.90
CA PRO A 156 6.27 -0.47 -6.41
C PRO A 156 6.89 0.47 -7.46
N LEU A 157 6.93 0.09 -8.74
CA LEU A 157 7.47 0.93 -9.81
C LEU A 157 6.72 2.26 -9.92
N LEU A 158 5.39 2.20 -9.95
CA LEU A 158 4.54 3.38 -10.04
C LEU A 158 4.65 4.25 -8.78
N ALA A 159 4.69 3.63 -7.60
CA ALA A 159 4.87 4.35 -6.34
C ALA A 159 6.21 5.12 -6.31
N GLN A 160 7.31 4.46 -6.68
CA GLN A 160 8.62 5.10 -6.76
C GLN A 160 8.68 6.21 -7.83
N ALA A 161 8.10 5.98 -9.01
CA ALA A 161 8.07 6.97 -10.08
C ALA A 161 7.26 8.22 -9.67
N LYS A 162 6.12 8.03 -8.99
CA LYS A 162 5.30 9.11 -8.43
C LYS A 162 6.07 9.90 -7.37
N LEU A 163 6.82 9.22 -6.51
CA LEU A 163 7.69 9.85 -5.51
C LEU A 163 8.76 10.73 -6.19
N HIS A 164 9.49 10.18 -7.17
CA HIS A 164 10.49 10.96 -7.92
C HIS A 164 9.88 12.15 -8.67
N LYS A 165 8.71 11.98 -9.29
CA LYS A 165 7.96 13.06 -9.93
C LYS A 165 7.61 14.18 -8.94
N ARG A 166 7.16 13.85 -7.72
CA ARG A 166 6.84 14.83 -6.66
C ARG A 166 8.05 15.70 -6.32
N HIS A 167 9.25 15.12 -6.33
CA HIS A 167 10.51 15.83 -6.11
C HIS A 167 11.16 16.37 -7.40
N ARG A 168 10.42 16.43 -8.52
CA ARG A 168 10.88 16.91 -9.83
C ARG A 168 12.11 16.18 -10.39
N LYS A 169 12.38 14.96 -9.92
CA LYS A 169 13.49 14.09 -10.35
C LYS A 169 13.06 13.21 -11.54
N PHE A 170 12.79 13.84 -12.70
CA PHE A 170 12.24 13.13 -13.86
C PHE A 170 13.22 12.13 -14.48
N ASP A 171 14.52 12.38 -14.40
CA ASP A 171 15.55 11.46 -14.90
C ASP A 171 15.49 10.09 -14.20
N TRP A 172 14.98 10.07 -12.96
CA TRP A 172 14.75 8.84 -12.18
C TRP A 172 13.34 8.26 -12.38
N ALA A 173 12.35 9.11 -12.65
CA ALA A 173 10.96 8.67 -12.84
C ALA A 173 10.70 8.04 -14.21
N VAL A 174 11.30 8.58 -15.27
CA VAL A 174 11.06 8.13 -16.65
C VAL A 174 11.43 6.66 -16.86
N PRO A 175 12.63 6.17 -16.45
CA PRO A 175 12.96 4.76 -16.61
C PRO A 175 11.99 3.81 -15.89
N LEU A 176 11.46 4.23 -14.74
CA LEU A 176 10.49 3.44 -13.98
C LEU A 176 9.13 3.39 -14.69
N TRP A 177 8.68 4.50 -15.26
CA TRP A 177 7.49 4.51 -16.10
C TRP A 177 7.69 3.71 -17.39
N GLU A 178 8.86 3.75 -18.02
CA GLU A 178 9.15 2.95 -19.21
C GLU A 178 9.07 1.45 -18.90
N GLN A 179 9.63 1.02 -17.76
CA GLN A 179 9.48 -0.35 -17.27
C GLN A 179 8.00 -0.69 -17.01
N ALA A 180 7.27 0.16 -16.29
CA ALA A 180 5.86 -0.08 -16.00
C ALA A 180 4.97 -0.09 -17.26
N ALA A 181 5.28 0.73 -18.26
CA ALA A 181 4.58 0.75 -19.55
C ALA A 181 4.83 -0.54 -20.34
N ALA A 182 6.05 -1.09 -20.30
CA ALA A 182 6.36 -2.39 -20.91
C ALA A 182 5.56 -3.54 -20.27
N GLU A 183 5.25 -3.45 -18.98
CA GLU A 183 4.38 -4.38 -18.25
C GLU A 183 2.88 -4.07 -18.44
N GLY A 184 2.52 -3.12 -19.32
CA GLY A 184 1.13 -2.81 -19.67
C GLY A 184 0.45 -1.73 -18.82
N SER A 185 1.18 -0.93 -18.05
CA SER A 185 0.58 0.12 -17.22
C SER A 185 0.10 1.33 -18.04
N LEU A 186 -1.23 1.50 -18.10
CA LEU A 186 -1.86 2.69 -18.68
C LEU A 186 -1.47 3.99 -17.95
N GLU A 187 -1.32 3.94 -16.63
CA GLU A 187 -0.88 5.10 -15.83
C GLU A 187 0.52 5.55 -16.24
N ALA A 188 1.44 4.59 -16.43
CA ALA A 188 2.80 4.89 -16.86
C ALA A 188 2.84 5.47 -18.28
N MET A 189 2.08 4.89 -19.21
CA MET A 189 1.97 5.39 -20.59
C MET A 189 1.40 6.81 -20.64
N GLU A 190 0.42 7.13 -19.79
CA GLU A 190 -0.10 8.48 -19.67
C GLU A 190 0.97 9.47 -19.15
N GLU A 191 1.70 9.11 -18.11
CA GLU A 191 2.74 9.98 -17.54
C GLU A 191 3.92 10.18 -18.50
N LEU A 192 4.31 9.15 -19.25
CA LEU A 192 5.31 9.26 -20.32
C LEU A 192 4.83 10.17 -21.45
N ALA A 193 3.58 10.03 -21.89
CA ALA A 193 3.02 10.90 -22.92
C ALA A 193 3.04 12.37 -22.48
N LYS A 194 2.66 12.66 -21.22
CA LYS A 194 2.74 14.03 -20.64
C LYS A 194 4.19 14.53 -20.57
N TYR A 195 5.11 13.69 -20.11
CA TYR A 195 6.53 14.05 -19.99
C TYR A 195 7.14 14.39 -21.35
N TYR A 196 6.96 13.52 -22.34
CA TYR A 196 7.51 13.71 -23.68
C TYR A 196 6.84 14.88 -24.42
N GLU A 197 5.54 15.13 -24.19
CA GLU A 197 4.83 16.29 -24.77
C GLU A 197 5.32 17.63 -24.18
N HIS A 198 5.36 17.75 -22.85
CA HIS A 198 5.51 19.05 -22.20
C HIS A 198 6.94 19.39 -21.81
N ARG A 199 7.76 18.39 -21.45
CA ARG A 199 9.09 18.60 -20.88
C ARG A 199 10.20 18.29 -21.86
N ALA A 200 10.20 17.08 -22.44
CA ALA A 200 11.22 16.69 -23.42
C ALA A 200 10.96 17.24 -24.83
N ARG A 201 9.72 17.68 -25.11
CA ARG A 201 9.26 18.18 -26.43
C ARG A 201 9.51 17.19 -27.57
N GLN A 202 9.43 15.88 -27.28
CA GLN A 202 9.54 14.80 -28.27
C GLN A 202 8.12 14.32 -28.60
N LEU A 203 7.49 14.99 -29.55
CA LEU A 203 6.08 14.77 -29.88
C LEU A 203 5.83 13.38 -30.47
N GLU A 204 6.76 12.82 -31.26
CA GLU A 204 6.63 11.45 -31.77
C GLU A 204 6.53 10.45 -30.61
N LYS A 205 7.45 10.51 -29.64
CA LYS A 205 7.43 9.59 -28.49
C LYS A 205 6.17 9.74 -27.65
N ALA A 206 5.69 10.96 -27.45
CA ALA A 206 4.43 11.19 -26.74
C ALA A 206 3.24 10.53 -27.46
N LEU A 207 3.23 10.58 -28.79
CA LEU A 207 2.22 9.93 -29.63
C LEU A 207 2.36 8.41 -29.57
N ASP A 208 3.58 7.88 -29.57
CA ASP A 208 3.83 6.44 -29.49
C ASP A 208 3.27 5.82 -28.22
N TYR A 209 3.54 6.41 -27.05
CA TYR A 209 2.95 5.93 -25.78
C TYR A 209 1.43 6.09 -25.74
N THR A 210 0.90 7.17 -26.33
CA THR A 210 -0.56 7.36 -26.45
C THR A 210 -1.19 6.26 -27.30
N ASN A 211 -0.56 5.88 -28.42
CA ASN A 211 -1.02 4.82 -29.29
C ASN A 211 -0.89 3.43 -28.65
N GLN A 212 0.19 3.18 -27.89
CA GLN A 212 0.34 1.96 -27.11
C GLN A 212 -0.79 1.80 -26.10
N ALA A 213 -1.15 2.87 -25.39
CA ALA A 213 -2.26 2.85 -24.44
C ALA A 213 -3.61 2.57 -25.12
N LEU A 214 -3.86 3.17 -26.29
CA LEU A 214 -5.07 2.90 -27.06
C LEU A 214 -5.18 1.43 -27.49
N ARG A 215 -4.10 0.83 -27.98
CA ARG A 215 -4.07 -0.60 -28.33
C ARG A 215 -4.35 -1.50 -27.13
N LEU A 216 -3.86 -1.14 -25.95
CA LEU A 216 -4.18 -1.89 -24.72
C LEU A 216 -5.64 -1.70 -24.30
N LEU A 217 -6.22 -0.52 -24.49
CA LEU A 217 -7.61 -0.25 -24.12
C LEU A 217 -8.61 -0.99 -25.00
N GLU A 218 -8.25 -1.34 -26.23
CA GLU A 218 -9.07 -2.19 -27.12
C GLU A 218 -9.32 -3.59 -26.54
N THR A 219 -8.42 -4.10 -25.70
CA THR A 219 -8.55 -5.43 -25.09
C THR A 219 -9.23 -5.39 -23.71
N ILE A 220 -9.45 -4.19 -23.16
CA ILE A 220 -10.01 -4.01 -21.82
C ILE A 220 -11.50 -3.63 -21.93
N PRO A 221 -12.44 -4.46 -21.42
CA PRO A 221 -13.85 -4.11 -21.38
C PRO A 221 -14.11 -2.90 -20.45
N ASP A 222 -15.22 -2.19 -20.70
CA ASP A 222 -15.67 -1.01 -19.93
C ASP A 222 -14.63 0.13 -19.81
N SER A 223 -13.79 0.28 -20.83
CA SER A 223 -12.69 1.25 -20.85
C SER A 223 -13.02 2.60 -21.52
N ALA A 224 -14.27 2.82 -21.93
CA ALA A 224 -14.71 3.91 -22.81
C ALA A 224 -14.22 5.32 -22.38
N LEU A 225 -14.32 5.65 -21.09
CA LEU A 225 -13.88 6.95 -20.58
C LEU A 225 -12.37 7.16 -20.75
N ARG A 226 -11.57 6.12 -20.46
CA ARG A 226 -10.11 6.16 -20.62
C ARG A 226 -9.75 6.22 -22.10
N THR A 227 -10.41 5.43 -22.94
CA THR A 227 -10.23 5.45 -24.40
C THR A 227 -10.47 6.84 -24.96
N GLN A 228 -11.56 7.50 -24.58
CA GLN A 228 -11.86 8.86 -25.02
C GLN A 228 -10.78 9.86 -24.60
N ALA A 229 -10.24 9.76 -23.38
CA ALA A 229 -9.17 10.63 -22.91
C ALA A 229 -7.88 10.47 -23.73
N PHE A 230 -7.50 9.22 -24.08
CA PHE A 230 -6.34 8.95 -24.92
C PHE A 230 -6.56 9.35 -26.39
N LEU A 231 -7.76 9.16 -26.94
CA LEU A 231 -8.11 9.63 -28.30
C LEU A 231 -8.00 11.15 -28.40
N TYR A 232 -8.50 11.88 -27.40
CA TYR A 232 -8.36 13.33 -27.36
C TYR A 232 -6.89 13.77 -27.30
N ARG A 233 -6.06 13.08 -26.50
CA ARG A 233 -4.61 13.31 -26.45
C ARG A 233 -3.94 13.02 -27.80
N GLN A 234 -4.30 11.92 -28.46
CA GLN A 234 -3.78 11.52 -29.77
C GLN A 234 -4.05 12.59 -30.82
N GLN A 235 -5.32 13.03 -30.94
CA GLN A 235 -5.72 14.09 -31.87
C GLN A 235 -4.94 15.39 -31.63
N ARG A 236 -4.81 15.81 -30.37
CA ARG A 236 -4.04 17.00 -29.98
C ARG A 236 -2.57 16.88 -30.39
N LEU A 237 -1.94 15.73 -30.16
CA LEU A 237 -0.54 15.48 -30.50
C LEU A 237 -0.32 15.47 -32.02
N MET A 238 -1.20 14.81 -32.78
CA MET A 238 -1.14 14.79 -34.25
C MET A 238 -1.25 16.20 -34.84
N ALA A 239 -2.18 17.02 -34.34
CA ALA A 239 -2.32 18.41 -34.78
C ALA A 239 -1.07 19.26 -34.48
N LYS A 240 -0.41 19.04 -33.34
CA LYS A 240 0.86 19.72 -33.01
C LYS A 240 1.98 19.27 -33.95
N LEU A 241 2.05 17.98 -34.27
CA LEU A 241 3.09 17.41 -35.13
C LEU A 241 2.99 17.93 -36.57
N GLN A 242 1.76 17.98 -37.12
CA GLN A 242 1.49 18.58 -38.43
C GLN A 242 1.89 20.06 -38.49
N ARG A 243 1.58 20.84 -37.45
CA ARG A 243 1.99 22.25 -37.37
C ARG A 243 3.51 22.41 -37.32
N HIS A 244 4.21 21.52 -36.59
CA HIS A 244 5.66 21.55 -36.47
C HIS A 244 6.35 21.21 -37.80
N GLN A 245 5.85 20.20 -38.51
CA GLN A 245 6.32 19.84 -39.86
C GLN A 245 6.11 20.98 -40.86
N ALA A 246 4.91 21.58 -40.88
CA ALA A 246 4.61 22.70 -41.77
C ALA A 246 5.49 23.94 -41.54
N HIS A 247 5.95 24.19 -40.31
CA HIS A 247 6.89 25.27 -40.00
C HIS A 247 8.35 24.91 -40.35
N GLY A 248 8.74 23.64 -40.21
CA GLY A 248 10.07 23.16 -40.60
C GLY A 248 10.28 23.24 -42.12
N ASP A 249 9.28 22.83 -42.90
CA ASP A 249 9.34 22.85 -44.37
C ASP A 249 9.38 24.28 -44.94
N GLN A 250 8.70 25.24 -44.29
CA GLN A 250 8.75 26.66 -44.68
C GLN A 250 10.08 27.35 -44.34
N ALA A 251 10.84 26.84 -43.37
CA ALA A 251 12.17 27.35 -43.05
C ALA A 251 13.21 26.81 -44.04
N SER A 252 13.17 25.52 -44.37
CA SER A 252 14.08 24.91 -45.36
C SER A 252 13.83 25.35 -46.80
N ALA A 253 12.65 25.87 -47.15
CA ALA A 253 12.34 26.36 -48.49
C ALA A 253 12.76 27.83 -48.73
N LYS A 254 13.33 28.51 -47.73
CA LYS A 254 13.78 29.91 -47.81
C LYS A 254 15.31 30.07 -47.83
N ASP A 255 16.06 28.98 -47.65
CA ASP A 255 17.51 28.89 -47.82
C ASP A 255 17.85 28.27 -49.18
#